data_AF-A0A6A0AG14-F1
#
_entry.id   AF-A0A6A0AG14-F1
#
_cell.length_a   1.000
_cell.length_b   1.000
_cell.length_c   1.000
_cell.angle_alpha   90.00
_cell.angle_beta   90.00
_cell.angle_gamma   90.00
#
_symmetry.space_group_name_H-M   'P 1'
#
loop_
_entity.id
_entity.type
_entity.pdbx_description
1 polymer ?
#
loop_
_entity_poly.entity_id
_entity_poly.type
_entity_poly.pdbx_seq_one_letter_code
_entity_poly.pdbx_strand_id
1 'polypeptide(L)'
;ATPMFDGRAVCYPSDTALRDYLAWRQTDTHINNQYNTCFWALVQQGGCSPAAAQEALKGTDAAAKNELLYSRFGINYNELPEQFKKGSVVLRQRQDVVAKEAGADGGAPVVRSR
;
A
#
# COMPACT_ATOMS: atom_id res chain seq x y z
N ALA A 1 -1.26 3.55 -25.51
CA ALA A 1 -1.91 4.69 -24.83
C ALA A 1 -0.92 5.31 -23.85
N THR A 2 -0.86 6.63 -23.75
CA THR A 2 0.01 7.33 -22.78
C THR A 2 -0.63 7.27 -21.39
N PRO A 3 0.13 6.99 -20.31
CA PRO A 3 -0.44 7.00 -18.96
C PRO A 3 -0.86 8.41 -18.55
N MET A 4 -2.09 8.56 -18.05
CA MET A 4 -2.69 9.82 -17.61
C MET A 4 -3.24 9.67 -16.19
N PHE A 5 -3.13 10.72 -15.36
CA PHE A 5 -3.56 10.71 -13.95
C PHE A 5 -4.40 11.96 -13.63
N ASP A 6 -5.46 11.79 -12.84
CA ASP A 6 -6.20 12.89 -12.18
C ASP A 6 -5.42 13.39 -10.95
N GLY A 7 -5.59 14.66 -10.61
CA GLY A 7 -5.01 15.28 -9.42
C GLY A 7 -6.02 16.22 -8.74
N ARG A 8 -6.14 16.10 -7.42
CA ARG A 8 -6.97 16.99 -6.59
C ARG A 8 -6.23 17.44 -5.34
N ALA A 9 -6.46 18.68 -4.92
CA ALA A 9 -6.03 19.17 -3.62
C ALA A 9 -7.12 18.93 -2.58
N VAL A 10 -6.74 18.47 -1.39
CA VAL A 10 -7.65 18.27 -0.26
C VAL A 10 -7.03 18.91 0.97
N CYS A 11 -7.77 19.80 1.63
CA CYS A 11 -7.31 20.51 2.81
C CYS A 11 -7.78 19.80 4.08
N TYR A 12 -6.86 19.56 5.01
CA TYR A 12 -7.17 19.01 6.34
C TYR A 12 -6.88 20.06 7.41
N PRO A 13 -7.81 20.31 8.35
CA PRO A 13 -7.66 21.38 9.34
C PRO A 13 -6.74 21.00 10.52
N SER A 14 -6.34 19.73 10.64
CA SER A 14 -5.48 19.23 11.71
C SER A 14 -4.70 17.99 11.29
N ASP A 15 -3.61 17.70 12.01
CA ASP A 15 -2.82 16.49 11.84
C ASP A 15 -3.63 15.22 12.11
N THR A 16 -4.60 15.28 13.02
CA THR A 16 -5.52 14.15 13.29
C THR A 16 -6.34 13.82 12.05
N ALA A 17 -6.94 14.82 11.40
CA ALA A 17 -7.72 14.61 10.18
C ALA A 17 -6.85 14.07 9.03
N LEU A 18 -5.59 14.49 8.93
CA LEU A 18 -4.64 13.94 7.98
C LEU A 18 -4.32 12.46 8.28
N ARG A 19 -4.09 12.11 9.55
CA ARG A 19 -3.84 10.71 9.98
C ARG A 19 -5.04 9.82 9.68
N ASP A 20 -6.25 10.28 9.95
CA ASP A 20 -7.49 9.55 9.65
C ASP A 20 -7.63 9.32 8.14
N TYR A 21 -7.32 10.32 7.32
CA TYR A 21 -7.31 10.18 5.87
C TYR A 21 -6.30 9.11 5.40
N LEU A 22 -5.06 9.16 5.90
CA LEU A 22 -4.03 8.19 5.52
C LEU A 22 -4.40 6.78 5.98
N ALA A 23 -4.95 6.62 7.18
CA ALA A 23 -5.46 5.34 7.69
C ALA A 23 -6.60 4.81 6.80
N TRP A 24 -7.52 5.69 6.38
CA TRP A 24 -8.57 5.33 5.44
C TRP A 24 -8.01 4.85 4.09
N ARG A 25 -7.01 5.55 3.52
CA ARG A 25 -6.35 5.10 2.27
C ARG A 25 -5.67 3.73 2.43
N GLN A 26 -5.12 3.44 3.61
CA GLN A 26 -4.52 2.13 3.89
C GLN A 26 -5.58 1.03 3.99
N THR A 27 -6.70 1.28 4.67
CA THR A 27 -7.84 0.36 4.72
C THR A 27 -8.40 0.08 3.33
N ASP A 28 -8.57 1.12 2.50
CA ASP A 28 -8.98 0.97 1.09
C ASP A 28 -8.01 0.10 0.30
N THR A 29 -6.69 0.27 0.51
CA THR A 29 -5.66 -0.57 -0.13
C THR A 29 -5.84 -2.04 0.25
N HIS A 30 -6.06 -2.32 1.53
CA HIS A 30 -6.26 -3.68 2.01
C HIS A 30 -7.50 -4.34 1.40
N ILE A 31 -8.63 -3.63 1.39
CA ILE A 31 -9.90 -4.12 0.83
C ILE A 31 -9.76 -4.37 -0.67
N ASN A 32 -9.19 -3.41 -1.41
CA ASN A 32 -9.00 -3.50 -2.85
C ASN A 32 -8.06 -4.65 -3.21
N ASN A 33 -6.96 -4.81 -2.48
CA ASN A 33 -6.01 -5.88 -2.74
C ASN A 33 -6.62 -7.26 -2.47
N GLN A 34 -7.35 -7.44 -1.36
CA GLN A 34 -8.00 -8.71 -1.05
C GLN A 34 -9.03 -9.08 -2.12
N TYR A 35 -9.89 -8.13 -2.50
CA TYR A 35 -10.87 -8.32 -3.58
C TYR A 35 -10.20 -8.69 -4.90
N ASN A 36 -9.18 -7.92 -5.32
CA ASN A 36 -8.49 -8.14 -6.60
C ASN A 36 -7.73 -9.46 -6.63
N THR A 37 -7.15 -9.88 -5.50
CA THR A 37 -6.48 -11.18 -5.39
C THR A 37 -7.48 -12.31 -5.63
N CYS A 38 -8.64 -12.28 -4.97
CA CYS A 38 -9.70 -13.26 -5.21
C CYS A 38 -10.22 -13.21 -6.65
N PHE A 39 -10.47 -12.01 -7.16
CA PHE A 39 -11.01 -11.81 -8.51
C PHE A 39 -10.09 -12.41 -9.57
N TRP A 40 -8.80 -12.11 -9.50
CA TRP A 40 -7.84 -12.65 -10.47
C TRP A 40 -7.56 -14.13 -10.27
N ALA A 41 -7.61 -14.65 -9.04
CA ALA A 41 -7.55 -16.09 -8.82
C ALA A 41 -8.74 -16.81 -9.48
N LEU A 42 -9.97 -16.27 -9.32
CA LEU A 42 -11.17 -16.79 -9.98
C LEU A 42 -11.08 -16.77 -11.51
N VAL A 43 -10.60 -15.67 -12.08
CA VAL A 43 -10.51 -15.51 -13.54
C VAL A 43 -9.38 -16.36 -14.12
N GLN A 44 -8.17 -16.25 -13.59
CA GLN A 44 -6.96 -16.83 -14.19
C GLN A 44 -6.77 -18.31 -13.83
N GLN A 45 -7.06 -18.68 -12.58
CA GLN A 45 -6.88 -20.06 -12.09
C GLN A 45 -8.20 -20.84 -12.06
N GLY A 46 -9.30 -20.16 -11.72
CA GLY A 46 -10.63 -20.75 -11.63
C GLY A 46 -11.40 -20.83 -12.95
N GLY A 47 -10.88 -20.23 -14.03
CA GLY A 47 -11.51 -20.22 -15.36
C GLY A 47 -12.84 -19.46 -15.42
N CYS A 48 -13.15 -18.62 -14.43
CA CYS A 48 -14.38 -17.83 -14.42
C CYS A 48 -14.30 -16.67 -15.40
N SER A 49 -15.43 -16.27 -16.00
CA SER A 49 -15.51 -14.99 -16.69
C SER A 49 -15.43 -13.83 -15.68
N PRO A 50 -15.01 -12.63 -16.11
CA PRO A 50 -15.00 -11.44 -15.24
C PRO A 50 -16.34 -11.17 -14.55
N ALA A 51 -17.46 -11.32 -15.27
CA ALA A 51 -18.79 -11.11 -14.70
C ALA A 51 -19.14 -12.18 -13.65
N ALA A 52 -18.80 -13.45 -13.89
CA ALA A 52 -19.02 -14.52 -12.94
C ALA A 52 -18.18 -14.36 -11.67
N ALA A 53 -16.93 -13.91 -11.81
CA ALA A 53 -16.06 -13.62 -10.66
C ALA A 53 -16.59 -12.44 -9.83
N GLN A 54 -17.12 -11.39 -10.48
CA GLN A 54 -17.76 -10.27 -9.78
C GLN A 54 -18.97 -10.72 -8.96
N GLU A 55 -19.88 -11.50 -9.56
CA GLU A 55 -21.06 -12.01 -8.85
C GLU A 55 -20.69 -12.97 -7.73
N ALA A 56 -19.67 -13.82 -7.92
CA ALA A 56 -19.17 -14.70 -6.86
C ALA A 56 -18.61 -13.95 -5.64
N LEU A 57 -18.02 -12.76 -5.86
CA LEU A 57 -17.45 -11.94 -4.78
C LEU A 57 -18.45 -10.95 -4.18
N LYS A 58 -19.62 -10.79 -4.79
CA LYS A 58 -20.63 -9.83 -4.34
C LYS A 58 -21.21 -10.25 -2.98
N GLY A 59 -21.24 -9.31 -2.05
CA GLY A 59 -21.76 -9.55 -0.69
C GLY A 59 -20.85 -10.40 0.20
N THR A 60 -19.71 -10.87 -0.30
CA THR A 60 -18.73 -11.60 0.53
C THR A 60 -18.04 -10.66 1.51
N ASP A 61 -17.77 -11.14 2.71
CA ASP A 61 -16.94 -10.43 3.69
C ASP A 61 -15.44 -10.77 3.51
N ALA A 62 -14.59 -10.31 4.42
CA ALA A 62 -13.15 -10.56 4.35
C ALA A 62 -12.79 -12.02 4.71
N ALA A 63 -13.56 -12.67 5.58
CA ALA A 63 -13.31 -14.05 6.01
C ALA A 63 -13.61 -15.03 4.86
N ALA A 64 -14.75 -14.87 4.19
CA ALA A 64 -15.12 -15.65 3.02
C ALA A 64 -14.10 -15.51 1.88
N LYS A 65 -13.54 -14.31 1.68
CA LYS A 65 -12.46 -14.09 0.69
C LYS A 65 -11.17 -14.82 1.05
N ASN A 66 -10.77 -14.80 2.31
CA ASN A 66 -9.60 -15.56 2.77
C ASN A 66 -9.81 -17.06 2.60
N GLU A 67 -10.99 -17.57 2.99
CA GLU A 67 -11.32 -18.98 2.83
C GLU A 67 -11.33 -19.38 1.35
N LEU A 68 -11.89 -18.55 0.46
CA LEU A 68 -11.88 -18.78 -0.97
C LEU A 68 -10.46 -18.85 -1.55
N LEU A 69 -9.56 -17.95 -1.13
CA LEU A 69 -8.15 -17.97 -1.55
C LEU A 69 -7.44 -19.24 -1.06
N TYR A 70 -7.64 -19.60 0.20
CA TYR A 70 -6.95 -20.71 0.82
C TYR A 70 -7.46 -22.06 0.30
N SER A 71 -8.77 -22.32 0.41
CA SER A 71 -9.36 -23.62 0.08
C SER A 71 -9.32 -23.95 -1.41
N ARG A 72 -9.57 -22.96 -2.28
CA ARG A 72 -9.71 -23.20 -3.73
C ARG A 72 -8.40 -23.01 -4.49
N PHE A 73 -7.54 -22.11 -4.03
CA PHE A 73 -6.33 -21.71 -4.76
C PHE A 73 -5.03 -21.97 -3.98
N GLY A 74 -5.11 -22.42 -2.73
CA GLY A 74 -3.93 -22.62 -1.88
C GLY A 74 -3.18 -21.33 -1.56
N ILE A 75 -3.83 -20.17 -1.68
CA ILE A 75 -3.21 -18.86 -1.46
C ILE A 75 -3.48 -18.41 -0.03
N ASN A 76 -2.42 -18.34 0.79
CA ASN A 76 -2.49 -17.68 2.08
C ASN A 76 -2.34 -16.17 1.91
N TYR A 77 -3.44 -15.42 2.03
CA TYR A 77 -3.44 -13.96 1.87
C TYR A 77 -2.44 -13.27 2.82
N ASN A 78 -2.20 -13.82 4.01
CA ASN A 78 -1.27 -13.24 4.98
C ASN A 78 0.21 -13.36 4.55
N GLU A 79 0.54 -14.29 3.66
CA GLU A 79 1.90 -14.49 3.14
C GLU A 79 2.20 -13.63 1.91
N LEU A 80 1.19 -12.91 1.37
CA LEU A 80 1.44 -11.98 0.29
C LEU A 80 2.40 -10.86 0.73
N PRO A 81 3.25 -10.36 -0.19
CA PRO A 81 4.14 -9.24 0.08
C PRO A 81 3.42 -8.05 0.72
N GLU A 82 4.05 -7.47 1.74
CA GLU A 82 3.48 -6.36 2.50
C GLU A 82 3.09 -5.16 1.63
N GLN A 83 3.86 -4.90 0.55
CA GLN A 83 3.57 -3.83 -0.40
C GLN A 83 2.16 -3.94 -1.03
N PHE A 84 1.66 -5.16 -1.24
CA PHE A 84 0.33 -5.37 -1.82
C PHE A 84 -0.77 -5.20 -0.78
N LYS A 85 -0.53 -5.63 0.45
CA LYS A 85 -1.52 -5.55 1.54
C LYS A 85 -1.60 -4.18 2.20
N LYS A 86 -0.49 -3.44 2.23
CA LYS A 86 -0.33 -2.19 3.01
C LYS A 86 0.02 -0.97 2.17
N GLY A 87 0.31 -1.16 0.88
CA GLY A 87 0.76 -0.09 -0.01
C GLY A 87 2.21 0.31 0.25
N SER A 88 2.57 1.51 -0.16
CA SER A 88 3.91 2.08 -0.01
C SER A 88 3.82 3.51 0.55
N VAL A 89 4.72 3.85 1.46
CA VAL A 89 4.81 5.19 2.05
C VAL A 89 6.19 5.76 1.72
N VAL A 90 6.20 6.97 1.16
CA VAL A 90 7.44 7.71 0.89
C VAL A 90 7.51 8.87 1.87
N LEU A 91 8.53 8.85 2.74
CA LEU A 91 8.78 9.91 3.71
C LEU A 91 10.13 10.54 3.42
N ARG A 92 10.17 11.87 3.49
CA ARG A 92 11.45 12.58 3.51
C ARG A 92 12.09 12.35 4.87
N GLN A 93 13.16 11.55 4.90
CA GLN A 93 14.00 11.42 6.08
C GLN A 93 15.06 12.51 6.05
N ARG A 94 15.12 13.31 7.13
CA ARG A 94 16.24 14.24 7.33
C ARG A 94 17.42 13.44 7.86
N GLN A 95 18.59 13.65 7.27
CA GLN A 95 19.84 13.05 7.70
C GLN A 95 20.84 14.14 8.04
N ASP A 96 21.58 13.93 9.12
CA ASP A 96 22.66 14.81 9.50
C ASP A 96 23.89 14.41 8.70
N VAL A 97 24.30 15.29 7.79
CA VAL A 97 25.44 15.07 6.90
C VAL A 97 26.60 15.92 7.38
N VAL A 98 27.78 15.31 7.51
CA VAL A 98 29.02 16.06 7.75
C VAL A 98 29.32 16.88 6.50
N ALA A 99 29.08 18.18 6.58
CA ALA A 99 29.32 19.13 5.50
C ALA A 99 30.80 19.53 5.40
N LYS A 100 31.56 19.37 6.50
CA LYS A 100 33.01 19.56 6.54
C LYS A 100 33.60 18.69 7.66
N GLU A 101 34.57 17.85 7.31
CA GLU A 101 35.34 17.05 8.26
C GLU A 101 36.16 17.91 9.21
N ALA A 102 36.57 17.33 10.34
CA ALA A 102 37.49 17.99 11.26
C ALA A 102 38.81 18.37 10.54
N GLY A 103 39.23 19.62 10.70
CA GLY A 103 40.52 20.08 10.16
C GLY A 103 41.70 19.43 10.90
N ALA A 104 42.86 19.31 10.24
CA ALA A 104 44.09 18.77 10.85
C ALA A 104 44.57 19.56 12.08
N ASP A 105 44.03 20.77 12.24
CA ASP A 105 44.18 21.74 13.32
C ASP A 105 43.22 21.52 14.52
N GLY A 106 42.43 20.43 14.52
CA GLY A 106 41.59 20.03 15.66
C GLY A 106 40.21 20.70 15.71
N GLY A 107 39.77 21.33 14.63
CA GLY A 107 38.42 21.92 14.54
C GLY A 107 37.33 20.85 14.47
N ALA A 108 36.19 21.09 15.13
CA ALA A 108 35.06 20.16 15.11
C ALA A 108 34.41 20.05 13.71
N PRO A 109 33.90 18.87 13.32
CA PRO A 109 33.20 18.70 12.06
C PRO A 109 31.92 19.54 12.00
N VAL A 110 31.63 20.11 10.83
CA VAL A 110 30.39 20.86 10.60
C VAL A 110 29.32 19.90 10.12
N VAL A 111 28.34 19.61 10.97
CA VAL A 111 27.19 18.77 10.63
C VAL A 111 26.03 19.65 10.18
N ARG A 112 25.36 19.26 9.09
CA ARG A 112 24.16 19.95 8.57
C ARG A 112 23.04 18.93 8.37
N SER A 113 21.88 19.22 8.94
CA SER A 113 20.67 18.45 8.65
C SER A 113 20.22 18.72 7.20
N ARG A 114 19.97 17.66 6.45
CA ARG A 114 19.56 17.67 5.03
C ARG A 114 18.38 16.76 4.80
#